data_AF-A0A8T0GP24-F1
#
_entry.id   AF-A0A8T0GP24-F1
#
_cell.length_a   1.000
_cell.length_b   1.000
_cell.length_c   1.000
_cell.angle_alpha   90.00
_cell.angle_beta   90.00
_cell.angle_gamma   90.00
#
_symmetry.space_group_name_H-M   'P 1'
#
loop_
_entity.id
_entity.type
_entity.pdbx_description
1 polymer ?
#
loop_
_entity_poly.entity_id
_entity_poly.type
_entity_poly.pdbx_seq_one_letter_code
_entity_poly.pdbx_strand_id
1 'polypeptide(L)'
;MALSRNLAMVSTFAMLVVAFALVQQVSAQCGNVNSLVGCLGAATRGDQPTAACCNAMAAFAQYGTPAGEACLCQAINNPTAKSAGAKMQFAIQIPQKCNLNYKAGYVCNGMVVPGGHA
;
A
#
# COMPACT_ATOMS: atom_id res chain seq x y z
N MET A 1 -40.06 -14.24 -12.96
CA MET A 1 -39.09 -13.15 -12.69
C MET A 1 -38.33 -13.28 -11.37
N ALA A 2 -38.76 -14.10 -10.40
CA ALA A 2 -38.01 -14.31 -9.14
C ALA A 2 -36.74 -15.17 -9.32
N LEU A 3 -36.79 -16.19 -10.20
CA LEU A 3 -35.68 -17.13 -10.40
C LEU A 3 -34.42 -16.46 -11.01
N SER A 4 -34.61 -15.53 -11.96
CA SER A 4 -33.52 -14.75 -12.58
C SER A 4 -32.91 -13.71 -11.63
N ARG A 5 -33.73 -13.14 -10.73
CA ARG A 5 -33.29 -12.15 -9.73
C ARG A 5 -32.47 -12.79 -8.61
N ASN A 6 -32.79 -14.04 -8.26
CA ASN A 6 -32.02 -14.84 -7.30
C ASN A 6 -30.69 -15.32 -7.88
N LEU A 7 -30.65 -15.76 -9.14
CA LEU A 7 -29.39 -16.09 -9.82
C LEU A 7 -28.47 -14.88 -9.95
N ALA A 8 -29.03 -13.71 -10.30
CA ALA A 8 -28.28 -12.47 -10.35
C ALA A 8 -27.71 -12.11 -8.98
N MET A 9 -28.54 -12.16 -7.91
CA MET A 9 -28.10 -11.86 -6.55
C MET A 9 -26.99 -12.81 -6.06
N VAL A 10 -27.08 -14.11 -6.35
CA VAL A 10 -26.05 -15.11 -6.03
C VAL A 10 -24.76 -14.87 -6.82
N SER A 11 -24.86 -14.53 -8.10
CA SER A 11 -23.69 -14.22 -8.93
C SER A 11 -22.96 -12.96 -8.45
N THR A 12 -23.70 -11.91 -8.09
CA THR A 12 -23.11 -10.68 -7.53
C THR A 12 -22.47 -10.94 -6.17
N PHE A 13 -23.11 -11.74 -5.30
CA PHE A 13 -22.54 -12.14 -4.01
C PHE A 13 -21.26 -12.96 -4.19
N ALA A 14 -21.25 -13.92 -5.13
CA ALA A 14 -20.07 -14.73 -5.42
C ALA A 14 -18.91 -13.87 -5.95
N MET A 15 -19.18 -12.91 -6.84
CA MET A 15 -18.16 -11.96 -7.32
C MET A 15 -17.60 -11.09 -6.19
N LEU A 16 -18.46 -10.61 -5.28
CA LEU A 16 -18.04 -9.85 -4.10
C LEU A 16 -17.13 -10.70 -3.20
N VAL A 17 -17.52 -11.94 -2.88
CA VAL A 17 -16.71 -12.85 -2.04
C VAL A 17 -15.34 -13.13 -2.66
N VAL A 18 -15.28 -13.36 -3.97
CA VAL A 18 -14.00 -13.54 -4.68
C VAL A 18 -13.17 -12.25 -4.63
N ALA A 19 -13.77 -11.08 -4.87
CA ALA A 19 -13.07 -9.80 -4.75
C ALA A 19 -12.51 -9.55 -3.33
N PHE A 20 -13.27 -9.87 -2.28
CA PHE A 20 -12.80 -9.76 -0.90
C PHE A 20 -11.65 -10.72 -0.60
N ALA A 21 -11.71 -11.97 -1.08
CA ALA A 21 -10.62 -12.92 -0.91
C ALA A 21 -9.32 -12.45 -1.59
N LEU A 22 -9.43 -11.90 -2.81
CA LEU A 22 -8.29 -11.33 -3.54
C LEU A 22 -7.71 -10.10 -2.80
N VAL A 23 -8.55 -9.24 -2.24
CA VAL A 23 -8.12 -8.09 -1.41
C VAL A 23 -7.37 -8.56 -0.17
N GLN A 24 -7.84 -9.62 0.48
CA GLN A 24 -7.16 -10.18 1.65
C GLN A 24 -5.81 -10.80 1.30
N GLN A 25 -5.67 -11.41 0.13
CA GLN A 25 -4.39 -11.95 -0.36
C GLN A 25 -3.35 -10.84 -0.58
N VAL A 26 -3.75 -9.70 -1.15
CA VAL A 26 -2.85 -8.54 -1.32
C VAL A 26 -2.45 -7.92 0.02
N SER A 27 -3.38 -7.83 0.97
CA SER A 27 -3.07 -7.35 2.33
C SER A 27 -2.17 -8.31 3.12
N ALA A 28 -2.26 -9.61 2.84
CA ALA A 28 -1.40 -10.63 3.43
C ALA A 28 0.01 -10.63 2.80
N GLN A 29 0.14 -10.27 1.52
CA GLN A 29 1.43 -10.19 0.81
C GLN A 29 2.24 -8.94 1.17
N CYS A 30 1.56 -7.81 1.41
CA CYS A 30 2.21 -6.52 1.61
C CYS A 30 2.27 -6.05 3.07
N GLY A 31 1.53 -6.70 3.97
CA GLY A 31 1.38 -6.25 5.35
C GLY A 31 0.12 -5.40 5.54
N ASN A 32 -0.32 -5.28 6.80
CA ASN A 32 -1.55 -4.60 7.12
C ASN A 32 -1.37 -3.08 7.00
N VAL A 33 -2.03 -2.45 6.03
CA VAL A 33 -1.94 -1.00 5.78
C VAL A 33 -2.35 -0.14 6.98
N ASN A 34 -3.14 -0.67 7.91
CA ASN A 34 -3.49 0.03 9.14
C ASN A 34 -2.28 0.19 10.09
N SER A 35 -1.22 -0.58 9.91
CA SER A 35 0.04 -0.41 10.67
C SER A 35 0.79 0.88 10.27
N LEU A 36 0.46 1.49 9.13
CA LEU A 36 1.05 2.75 8.67
C LEU A 36 0.42 4.01 9.29
N VAL A 37 -0.51 3.89 10.24
CA VAL A 37 -1.08 5.05 10.95
C VAL A 37 0.04 5.90 11.59
N GLY A 38 1.11 5.26 12.08
CA GLY A 38 2.29 5.96 12.61
C GLY A 38 3.10 6.75 11.56
N CYS A 39 2.88 6.50 10.27
CA CYS A 39 3.53 7.21 9.17
C CYS A 39 2.78 8.46 8.72
N LEU A 40 1.60 8.75 9.28
CA LEU A 40 0.74 9.82 8.79
C LEU A 40 1.42 11.19 8.86
N GLY A 41 2.14 11.51 9.94
CA GLY A 41 2.88 12.77 10.06
C GLY A 41 3.95 12.92 8.98
N ALA A 42 4.70 11.86 8.72
CA ALA A 42 5.68 11.81 7.64
C ALA A 42 5.01 11.93 6.26
N ALA A 43 3.86 11.29 6.04
CA ALA A 43 3.14 11.31 4.77
C ALA A 43 2.38 12.62 4.49
N THR A 44 1.99 13.36 5.52
CA THR A 44 1.18 14.60 5.41
C THR A 44 2.04 15.86 5.44
N ARG A 45 3.03 15.91 6.36
CA ARG A 45 3.85 17.10 6.64
C ARG A 45 5.33 16.93 6.28
N GLY A 46 5.77 15.70 5.94
CA GLY A 46 7.18 15.42 5.68
C GLY A 46 8.02 15.27 6.95
N ASP A 47 7.38 15.10 8.11
CA ASP A 47 8.03 14.87 9.41
C ASP A 47 8.97 13.65 9.37
N GLN A 48 9.90 13.58 10.32
CA GLN A 48 10.74 12.41 10.51
C GLN A 48 9.85 11.19 10.84
N PRO A 49 9.91 10.07 10.10
CA PRO A 49 9.14 8.89 10.43
C PRO A 49 9.61 8.32 11.78
N THR A 50 8.65 7.86 12.58
CA THR A 50 8.93 7.20 13.86
C THR A 50 9.50 5.80 13.63
N ALA A 51 10.20 5.24 14.61
CA ALA A 51 10.69 3.85 14.54
C ALA A 51 9.55 2.85 14.27
N ALA A 52 8.36 3.08 14.85
CA ALA A 52 7.17 2.27 14.60
C ALA A 52 6.71 2.35 13.14
N CYS A 53 6.71 3.56 12.56
CA CYS A 53 6.42 3.74 11.13
C CYS A 53 7.43 2.98 10.25
N CYS A 54 8.72 3.11 10.52
CA CYS A 54 9.74 2.45 9.72
C CYS A 54 9.70 0.93 9.85
N ASN A 55 9.42 0.40 11.04
CA ASN A 55 9.24 -1.03 11.25
C ASN A 55 8.02 -1.56 10.49
N ALA A 56 6.89 -0.83 10.54
CA ALA A 56 5.70 -1.17 9.75
C ALA A 56 5.98 -1.12 8.25
N MET A 57 6.66 -0.08 7.76
CA MET A 57 7.02 0.06 6.35
C MET A 57 7.99 -1.03 5.87
N ALA A 58 8.83 -1.60 6.75
CA ALA A 58 9.72 -2.70 6.40
C ALA A 58 8.95 -3.94 5.92
N ALA A 59 7.73 -4.17 6.41
CA ALA A 59 6.87 -5.26 5.92
C ALA A 59 6.44 -5.08 4.45
N PHE A 60 6.45 -3.85 3.95
CA PHE A 60 6.10 -3.51 2.57
C PHE A 60 7.33 -3.46 1.66
N ALA A 61 8.53 -3.34 2.24
CA ALA A 61 9.80 -3.28 1.52
C ALA A 61 10.38 -4.68 1.35
N GLN A 62 9.85 -5.45 0.40
CA GLN A 62 10.52 -6.66 -0.07
C GLN A 62 11.57 -6.29 -1.11
N TYR A 63 12.84 -6.43 -0.73
CA TYR A 63 13.96 -6.06 -1.58
C TYR A 63 14.00 -6.86 -2.88
N GLY A 64 14.26 -6.18 -4.00
CA GLY A 64 14.55 -6.82 -5.29
C GLY A 64 13.39 -7.62 -5.90
N THR A 65 12.18 -7.57 -5.33
CA THR A 65 11.00 -8.28 -5.86
C THR A 65 9.97 -7.30 -6.43
N PRO A 66 9.31 -7.67 -7.55
CA PRO A 66 8.19 -6.89 -8.09
C PRO A 66 7.00 -6.84 -7.13
N ALA A 67 6.89 -7.83 -6.23
CA ALA A 67 5.90 -7.82 -5.15
C ALA A 67 6.17 -6.68 -4.15
N GLY A 68 7.42 -6.48 -3.72
CA GLY A 68 7.80 -5.40 -2.81
C GLY A 68 7.58 -4.01 -3.40
N GLU A 69 7.91 -3.82 -4.68
CA GLU A 69 7.65 -2.55 -5.39
C GLU A 69 6.15 -2.24 -5.44
N ALA A 70 5.32 -3.25 -5.73
CA ALA A 70 3.87 -3.11 -5.70
C ALA A 70 3.35 -2.82 -4.28
N CYS A 71 3.87 -3.50 -3.26
CA CYS A 71 3.49 -3.32 -1.86
C CYS A 71 3.82 -1.92 -1.34
N LEU A 72 5.03 -1.42 -1.60
CA LEU A 72 5.42 -0.04 -1.31
C LEU A 72 4.52 0.95 -2.03
N CYS A 73 4.26 0.73 -3.33
CA CYS A 73 3.40 1.61 -4.10
C CYS A 73 1.97 1.65 -3.56
N GLN A 74 1.41 0.50 -3.14
CA GLN A 74 0.10 0.40 -2.50
C GLN A 74 0.07 1.16 -1.16
N ALA A 75 1.12 1.05 -0.35
CA ALA A 75 1.22 1.76 0.92
C ALA A 75 1.24 3.29 0.72
N ILE A 76 2.02 3.76 -0.26
CA ILE A 76 2.13 5.19 -0.61
C ILE A 76 0.80 5.72 -1.21
N ASN A 77 0.14 4.91 -2.05
CA ASN A 77 -1.07 5.31 -2.78
C ASN A 77 -2.38 4.93 -2.06
N ASN A 78 -2.30 4.53 -0.79
CA ASN A 78 -3.46 4.00 -0.09
C ASN A 78 -4.58 5.05 0.01
N PRO A 79 -5.83 4.73 -0.39
CA PRO A 79 -6.95 5.66 -0.30
C PRO A 79 -7.22 6.14 1.13
N THR A 80 -7.00 5.31 2.14
CA THR A 80 -7.12 5.68 3.56
C THR A 80 -6.09 6.74 3.94
N ALA A 81 -4.85 6.60 3.49
CA ALA A 81 -3.81 7.60 3.71
C ALA A 81 -4.13 8.90 2.98
N LYS A 82 -4.61 8.82 1.74
CA LYS A 82 -5.04 10.00 0.95
C LYS A 82 -6.20 10.74 1.60
N SER A 83 -7.22 10.03 2.08
CA SER A 83 -8.34 10.62 2.82
C SER A 83 -7.92 11.30 4.12
N ALA A 84 -6.83 10.82 4.73
CA ALA A 84 -6.22 11.42 5.92
C ALA A 84 -5.22 12.56 5.60
N GLY A 85 -5.13 12.98 4.32
CA GLY A 85 -4.32 14.12 3.89
C GLY A 85 -2.89 13.78 3.47
N ALA A 86 -2.54 12.51 3.31
CA ALA A 86 -1.21 12.12 2.85
C ALA A 86 -0.94 12.68 1.44
N LYS A 87 0.23 13.28 1.28
CA LYS A 87 0.71 13.80 0.01
C LYS A 87 1.75 12.85 -0.55
N MET A 88 1.59 12.45 -1.82
CA MET A 88 2.55 11.52 -2.43
C MET A 88 3.99 12.04 -2.41
N GLN A 89 4.20 13.36 -2.58
CA GLN A 89 5.53 13.97 -2.50
C GLN A 89 6.28 13.68 -1.18
N PHE A 90 5.56 13.49 -0.08
CA PHE A 90 6.17 13.11 1.20
C PHE A 90 6.17 11.60 1.39
N ALA A 91 5.09 10.92 1.01
CA ALA A 91 4.96 9.48 1.16
C ALA A 91 6.04 8.70 0.38
N ILE A 92 6.41 9.14 -0.84
CA ILE A 92 7.50 8.51 -1.62
C ILE A 92 8.88 8.63 -0.98
N GLN A 93 9.07 9.58 -0.05
CA GLN A 93 10.33 9.79 0.66
C GLN A 93 10.40 9.01 1.97
N ILE A 94 9.28 8.45 2.45
CA ILE A 94 9.25 7.68 3.71
C ILE A 94 10.17 6.46 3.65
N PRO A 95 10.15 5.62 2.60
CA PRO A 95 11.03 4.46 2.53
C PRO A 95 12.51 4.85 2.58
N GLN A 96 12.87 5.95 1.90
CA GLN A 96 14.21 6.52 1.93
C GLN A 96 14.58 7.05 3.32
N LYS A 97 13.70 7.81 3.97
CA LYS A 97 13.93 8.34 5.33
C LYS A 97 14.04 7.24 6.39
N CYS A 98 13.36 6.11 6.16
CA CYS A 98 13.46 4.92 6.98
C CYS A 98 14.65 4.03 6.63
N ASN A 99 15.46 4.41 5.63
CA ASN A 99 16.61 3.65 5.13
C ASN A 99 16.26 2.18 4.80
N LEU A 100 15.09 1.97 4.20
CA LEU A 100 14.62 0.64 3.83
C LEU A 100 15.37 0.12 2.61
N ASN A 101 15.54 -1.20 2.55
CA ASN A 101 16.14 -1.84 1.40
C ASN A 101 15.05 -2.16 0.36
N TYR A 102 15.02 -1.41 -0.73
CA TYR A 102 14.11 -1.62 -1.86
C TYR A 102 14.79 -1.20 -3.17
N LYS A 103 14.25 -1.65 -4.31
CA LYS A 103 14.77 -1.29 -5.63
C LYS A 103 14.48 0.18 -5.93
N ALA A 104 15.49 0.96 -6.28
CA ALA A 104 15.31 2.36 -6.69
C ALA A 104 14.72 2.49 -8.11
N GLY A 105 14.10 3.64 -8.39
CA GLY A 105 13.84 4.07 -9.76
C GLY A 105 12.65 3.40 -10.45
N TYR A 106 11.79 2.67 -9.73
CA TYR A 106 10.52 2.19 -10.28
C TYR A 106 9.45 3.29 -10.26
N VAL A 107 8.50 3.18 -11.20
CA VAL A 107 7.39 4.12 -11.34
C VAL A 107 6.19 3.63 -10.53
N CYS A 108 5.79 4.39 -9.53
CA CYS A 108 4.56 4.20 -8.77
C CYS A 108 3.59 5.35 -9.07
N ASN A 109 2.46 5.03 -9.70
CA ASN A 109 1.40 6.00 -10.01
C ASN A 109 1.90 7.26 -10.74
N GLY A 110 2.87 7.11 -11.66
CA GLY A 110 3.46 8.21 -12.43
C GLY A 110 4.60 8.96 -11.73
N MET A 111 4.97 8.60 -10.51
CA MET A 111 6.13 9.13 -9.80
C MET A 111 7.23 8.10 -9.69
N VAL A 112 8.47 8.52 -9.90
CA VAL A 112 9.67 7.69 -9.67
C VAL A 112 9.94 7.67 -8.17
N VAL A 113 9.99 6.48 -7.58
CA VAL A 113 10.34 6.35 -6.16
C VAL A 113 11.85 6.58 -6.00
N PRO A 114 12.27 7.63 -5.27
CA PRO A 114 13.67 7.98 -5.11
C PRO A 114 14.35 7.05 -4.10
N GLY A 115 15.65 6.81 -4.29
CA GLY A 115 16.46 6.00 -3.37
C GLY A 115 16.07 4.52 -3.37
N GLY A 116 16.97 3.67 -2.87
CA GLY A 116 16.87 2.21 -2.91
C GLY A 116 18.21 1.61 -3.33
N HIS A 117 18.74 0.68 -2.55
CA HIS A 117 19.99 0.00 -2.92
C HIS A 117 19.68 -0.96 -4.09
N ALA A 118 20.63 -1.10 -5.02
CA ALA A 118 20.54 -1.97 -6.18
C ALA A 118 21.04 -3.38 -5.85
#